data_AF-A0ABD1AN80-F1
#
_entry.id   AF-A0ABD1AN80-F1
#
_cell.length_a   1.000
_cell.length_b   1.000
_cell.length_c   1.000
_cell.angle_alpha   90.00
_cell.angle_beta   90.00
_cell.angle_gamma   90.00
#
_symmetry.space_group_name_H-M   'P 1'
#
loop_
_entity.id
_entity.type
_entity.pdbx_description
1 polymer ?
#
loop_
_entity_poly.entity_id
_entity_poly.type
_entity_poly.pdbx_seq_one_letter_code
_entity_poly.pdbx_strand_id
1 'polypeptide(L)'
;MSRYFRSWMDEPMMDAEANLLNDEYARGIVEFMKLAGNQPRVLKSGKLKCPCSICRNSRNVAVEIVWHHLYTNGFTPGYKIWYLHGETNYDYGSSSSGPTVSEFVGDRTEVDVGVGTVEMVNDAFRENVHYGSEERDRFEEPDLEAGRFFGMLDAAKQPLYKGCREGHSPLSSATRLMTIKTDHNLSEECVDAISDWAKDLLLEDNLLPASYYEVQKLVAGLGLPYKVIDVCIDNCMLYWREDENRNSCRFCRKPRYRDTSGRVPIPYKRMWYLPITDRLKRLYRSQRTAEAMRWHGEHRRDGDITHPSDAEAWKHFQSLYPDFAYERRNVYLGLSTDGFNPFGKHGRKYSLWPVIVTPYNLPPSLCMRREFLFLSILVPGPDHPKRSLDVFLQPLIYELQMLWEHGAAAYDVSCQQNFNMRAVLMWTISDFPAYGMISGWTTHGRLSCPYCQDNTDAFQLKNGRKSCWFDCHRRFLPSDHPYRRSRTLFTKSKKVFDAPPPEIDGYSLLEQLRDFGADRTPDCGGNGHEAVYGTGEFHNWHKKSIFWDLPYLEDPFIAAQSRCDAR
;
A
#
# COMPACT_ATOMS: atom_id res chain seq x y z
N MET A 1 27.10 4.08 -14.49
CA MET A 1 26.89 4.53 -15.88
C MET A 1 25.77 3.69 -16.48
N SER A 2 24.66 4.34 -16.82
CA SER A 2 23.59 3.78 -17.66
C SER A 2 24.14 3.34 -19.01
N ARG A 3 23.87 2.11 -19.44
CA ARG A 3 23.96 1.66 -20.85
C ARG A 3 23.45 0.22 -20.99
N TYR A 4 22.15 0.05 -21.18
CA TYR A 4 21.59 -1.07 -21.94
C TYR A 4 20.22 -0.63 -22.49
N PHE A 5 20.25 0.22 -23.51
CA PHE A 5 19.11 0.38 -24.40
C PHE A 5 19.59 -0.18 -25.75
N ARG A 6 18.83 -1.09 -26.36
CA ARG A 6 19.12 -1.68 -27.68
C ARG A 6 18.95 -0.65 -28.80
N SER A 7 19.70 0.45 -28.72
CA SER A 7 19.67 1.57 -29.67
C SER A 7 20.06 1.13 -31.07
N TRP A 8 20.84 0.04 -31.21
CA TRP A 8 21.16 -0.60 -32.47
C TRP A 8 19.91 -1.06 -33.27
N MET A 9 18.75 -1.25 -32.61
CA MET A 9 17.49 -1.56 -33.30
C MET A 9 16.87 -0.33 -33.99
N ASP A 10 17.32 0.88 -33.65
CA ASP A 10 16.89 2.14 -34.28
C ASP A 10 17.86 2.61 -35.38
N GLU A 11 19.02 1.97 -35.51
CA GLU A 11 20.02 2.29 -36.53
C GLU A 11 19.69 1.65 -37.89
N PRO A 12 20.18 2.21 -39.01
CA PRO A 12 19.99 1.62 -40.33
C PRO A 12 20.54 0.18 -40.41
N MET A 13 19.70 -0.75 -40.86
CA MET A 13 20.01 -2.18 -40.94
C MET A 13 21.19 -2.50 -41.88
N MET A 14 21.42 -1.66 -42.89
CA MET A 14 22.48 -1.80 -43.88
C MET A 14 23.49 -0.66 -43.70
N ASP A 15 24.77 -1.00 -43.75
CA ASP A 15 25.85 -0.02 -43.86
C ASP A 15 25.79 0.65 -45.25
N ALA A 16 25.76 1.98 -45.27
CA ALA A 16 25.59 2.78 -46.48
C ALA A 16 26.79 2.72 -47.45
N GLU A 17 27.99 2.35 -46.97
CA GLU A 17 29.20 2.26 -47.77
C GLU A 17 29.52 0.83 -48.22
N ALA A 18 29.19 -0.17 -47.40
CA ALA A 18 29.53 -1.57 -47.66
C ALA A 18 28.39 -2.42 -48.25
N ASN A 19 27.13 -1.93 -48.21
CA ASN A 19 25.92 -2.66 -48.63
C ASN A 19 25.78 -4.04 -47.93
N LEU A 20 26.32 -4.13 -46.72
CA LEU A 20 26.31 -5.29 -45.83
C LEU A 20 25.51 -4.95 -44.57
N LEU A 21 25.03 -5.96 -43.86
CA LEU A 21 24.28 -5.77 -42.62
C LEU A 21 25.19 -5.09 -41.58
N ASN A 22 24.68 -4.09 -40.88
CA ASN A 22 25.41 -3.44 -39.79
C ASN A 22 25.83 -4.49 -38.72
N ASP A 23 27.10 -4.46 -38.32
CA ASP A 23 27.69 -5.45 -37.41
C ASP A 23 27.04 -5.49 -36.01
N GLU A 24 26.57 -4.35 -35.49
CA GLU A 24 25.80 -4.31 -34.25
C GLU A 24 24.42 -4.92 -34.42
N TYR A 25 23.76 -4.63 -35.56
CA TYR A 25 22.47 -5.23 -35.88
C TYR A 25 22.57 -6.75 -36.08
N ALA A 26 23.61 -7.24 -36.76
CA ALA A 26 23.88 -8.67 -36.94
C ALA A 26 24.11 -9.38 -35.60
N ARG A 27 24.90 -8.80 -34.69
CA ARG A 27 25.10 -9.32 -33.33
C ARG A 27 23.80 -9.33 -32.52
N GLY A 28 22.99 -8.29 -32.68
CA GLY A 28 21.69 -8.17 -32.05
C GLY A 28 20.69 -9.24 -32.48
N ILE A 29 20.66 -9.62 -33.77
CA ILE A 29 19.85 -10.76 -34.23
C ILE A 29 20.34 -12.07 -33.59
N VAL A 30 21.66 -12.28 -33.49
CA VAL A 30 22.22 -13.48 -32.85
C VAL A 30 21.82 -13.57 -31.39
N GLU A 31 21.86 -12.45 -30.66
CA GLU A 31 21.43 -12.37 -29.27
C GLU A 31 19.92 -12.70 -29.13
N PHE A 32 19.09 -12.11 -29.99
CA PHE A 32 17.66 -12.40 -30.04
C PHE A 32 17.40 -13.90 -30.27
N MET A 33 18.04 -14.48 -31.29
CA MET A 33 17.79 -15.87 -31.67
C MET A 33 18.29 -16.87 -30.63
N LYS A 34 19.36 -16.54 -29.89
CA LYS A 34 19.81 -17.34 -28.74
C LYS A 34 18.78 -17.33 -27.61
N LEU A 35 18.23 -16.17 -27.27
CA LEU A 35 17.24 -16.05 -26.19
C LEU A 35 15.89 -16.66 -26.59
N ALA A 36 15.42 -16.35 -27.80
CA ALA A 36 14.13 -16.75 -28.31
C ALA A 36 14.08 -18.23 -28.70
N GLY A 37 15.19 -18.77 -29.24
CA GLY A 37 15.31 -20.19 -29.63
C GLY A 37 15.35 -21.16 -28.45
N ASN A 38 15.90 -20.72 -27.30
CA ASN A 38 16.00 -21.54 -26.09
C ASN A 38 14.69 -21.63 -25.27
N GLN A 39 13.60 -21.01 -25.76
CA GLN A 39 12.32 -21.07 -25.07
C GLN A 39 11.71 -22.48 -25.12
N PRO A 40 11.16 -23.01 -24.01
CA PRO A 40 10.62 -24.38 -23.95
C PRO A 40 9.57 -24.70 -25.02
N ARG A 41 8.79 -23.70 -25.44
CA ARG A 41 7.76 -23.84 -26.50
C ARG A 41 8.37 -23.97 -27.89
N VAL A 42 9.52 -23.33 -28.13
CA VAL A 42 10.22 -23.32 -29.41
C VAL A 42 11.01 -24.62 -29.57
N LEU A 43 11.68 -25.08 -28.52
CA LEU A 43 12.36 -26.38 -28.48
C LEU A 43 11.42 -27.57 -28.76
N LYS A 44 10.14 -27.45 -28.36
CA LYS A 44 9.12 -28.49 -28.60
C LYS A 44 8.47 -28.42 -29.98
N SER A 45 8.38 -27.24 -30.60
CA SER A 45 7.58 -27.03 -31.82
C SER A 45 8.40 -26.67 -33.06
N GLY A 46 9.67 -26.29 -32.89
CA GLY A 46 10.54 -25.77 -33.95
C GLY A 46 10.08 -24.43 -34.53
N LYS A 47 9.09 -23.76 -33.92
CA LYS A 47 8.48 -22.54 -34.46
C LYS A 47 8.52 -21.40 -33.44
N LEU A 48 8.75 -20.20 -33.95
CA LEU A 48 8.90 -18.95 -33.19
C LEU A 48 7.93 -17.89 -33.70
N LYS A 49 7.39 -17.05 -32.81
CA LYS A 49 6.68 -15.83 -33.24
C LYS A 49 7.67 -14.93 -33.97
N CYS A 50 7.36 -14.49 -35.18
CA CYS A 50 8.29 -13.66 -35.94
C CYS A 50 8.15 -12.17 -35.57
N PRO A 51 9.17 -11.51 -35.02
CA PRO A 51 9.09 -10.11 -34.63
C PRO A 51 9.43 -9.15 -35.77
N CYS A 52 9.54 -9.62 -37.02
CA CYS A 52 9.86 -8.72 -38.13
C CYS A 52 8.72 -7.71 -38.37
N SER A 53 9.07 -6.58 -39.00
CA SER A 53 8.13 -5.47 -39.30
C SER A 53 6.88 -5.90 -40.08
N ILE A 54 6.97 -6.98 -40.86
CA ILE A 54 5.85 -7.57 -41.63
C ILE A 54 4.99 -8.48 -40.74
N CYS A 55 5.60 -9.36 -39.95
CA CYS A 55 4.88 -10.37 -39.17
C CYS A 55 4.36 -9.86 -37.82
N ARG A 56 4.97 -8.80 -37.26
CA ARG A 56 4.54 -8.08 -36.05
C ARG A 56 4.12 -9.01 -34.91
N ASN A 57 4.95 -10.01 -34.61
CA ASN A 57 4.72 -10.99 -33.52
C ASN A 57 3.43 -11.81 -33.61
N SER A 58 2.78 -11.83 -34.79
CA SER A 58 1.44 -12.45 -34.95
C SER A 58 1.50 -13.84 -35.58
N ARG A 59 2.60 -14.21 -36.25
CA ARG A 59 2.75 -15.49 -36.95
C ARG A 59 3.84 -16.34 -36.32
N ASN A 60 3.54 -17.63 -36.09
CA ASN A 60 4.52 -18.65 -35.70
C ASN A 60 5.13 -19.26 -36.97
N VAL A 61 6.42 -19.04 -37.20
CA VAL A 61 7.14 -19.56 -38.38
C VAL A 61 8.37 -20.34 -37.92
N ALA A 62 8.93 -21.19 -38.79
CA ALA A 62 10.14 -21.95 -38.46
C ALA A 62 11.30 -21.00 -38.10
N VAL A 63 12.15 -21.41 -37.16
CA VAL A 63 13.23 -20.57 -36.60
C VAL A 63 14.17 -20.05 -37.70
N GLU A 64 14.45 -20.87 -38.70
CA GLU A 64 15.29 -20.55 -39.87
C GLU A 64 14.66 -19.46 -40.74
N ILE A 65 13.33 -19.42 -40.82
CA ILE A 65 12.59 -18.40 -41.56
C ILE A 65 12.60 -17.07 -40.79
N VAL A 66 12.59 -17.10 -39.45
CA VAL A 66 12.71 -15.87 -38.65
C VAL A 66 14.05 -15.18 -38.86
N TRP A 67 15.14 -15.95 -38.94
CA TRP A 67 16.47 -15.41 -39.29
C TRP A 67 16.42 -14.59 -40.58
N HIS A 68 15.88 -15.19 -41.65
CA HIS A 68 15.76 -14.51 -42.94
C HIS A 68 14.88 -13.26 -42.84
N HIS A 69 13.73 -13.35 -42.18
CA HIS A 69 12.81 -12.22 -42.04
C HIS A 69 13.41 -11.03 -41.28
N LEU A 70 14.25 -11.27 -40.27
CA LEU A 70 14.91 -10.20 -39.51
C LEU A 70 16.08 -9.58 -40.27
N TYR A 71 16.74 -10.40 -41.11
CA TYR A 71 17.80 -9.94 -42.00
C TYR A 71 17.28 -9.07 -43.15
N THR A 72 16.08 -9.37 -43.69
CA THR A 72 15.52 -8.64 -44.83
C THR A 72 14.59 -7.49 -44.45
N ASN A 73 13.85 -7.59 -43.34
CA ASN A 73 12.74 -6.67 -43.03
C ASN A 73 12.89 -5.90 -41.72
N GLY A 74 13.94 -6.13 -40.94
CA GLY A 74 14.08 -5.45 -39.66
C GLY A 74 13.15 -6.00 -38.57
N PHE A 75 13.38 -5.61 -37.32
CA PHE A 75 12.42 -5.80 -36.23
C PHE A 75 11.22 -4.86 -36.36
N THR A 76 10.09 -5.26 -35.76
CA THR A 76 8.91 -4.39 -35.67
C THR A 76 9.23 -3.17 -34.79
N PRO A 77 8.90 -1.93 -35.23
CA PRO A 77 9.19 -0.72 -34.48
C PRO A 77 8.64 -0.75 -33.07
N GLY A 78 9.41 -0.26 -32.09
CA GLY A 78 9.01 -0.17 -30.68
C GLY A 78 9.13 -1.48 -29.88
N TYR A 79 9.46 -2.61 -30.54
CA TYR A 79 9.61 -3.91 -29.86
C TYR A 79 11.06 -4.16 -29.41
N LYS A 80 11.52 -3.31 -28.48
CA LYS A 80 12.90 -3.37 -27.94
C LYS A 80 13.08 -4.34 -26.78
N ILE A 81 11.96 -4.73 -26.17
CA ILE A 81 11.89 -5.74 -25.10
C ILE A 81 11.23 -6.98 -25.68
N TRP A 82 11.94 -8.10 -25.68
CA TRP A 82 11.51 -9.35 -26.29
C TRP A 82 10.62 -10.18 -25.35
N TYR A 83 9.64 -9.53 -24.70
CA TYR A 83 8.78 -10.13 -23.67
C TYR A 83 7.95 -11.33 -24.19
N LEU A 84 7.66 -11.37 -25.50
CA LEU A 84 6.96 -12.52 -26.13
C LEU A 84 7.90 -13.69 -26.41
N HIS A 85 9.20 -13.50 -26.23
CA HIS A 85 10.27 -14.45 -26.51
C HIS A 85 11.08 -14.80 -25.25
N GLY A 86 10.56 -14.46 -24.08
CA GLY A 86 11.10 -14.88 -22.78
C GLY A 86 12.17 -13.97 -22.19
N GLU A 87 12.25 -12.71 -22.64
CA GLU A 87 13.00 -11.68 -21.94
C GLU A 87 12.17 -11.15 -20.75
N THR A 88 12.63 -11.39 -19.52
CA THR A 88 11.84 -11.17 -18.29
C THR A 88 12.37 -10.07 -17.36
N ASN A 89 13.40 -9.31 -17.75
CA ASN A 89 13.95 -8.23 -16.92
C ASN A 89 13.89 -6.88 -17.66
N TYR A 90 12.77 -6.15 -17.56
CA TYR A 90 12.76 -4.70 -17.76
C TYR A 90 11.63 -4.02 -16.99
N ASP A 91 12.00 -2.98 -16.26
CA ASP A 91 11.15 -2.05 -15.51
C ASP A 91 10.83 -0.84 -16.41
N TYR A 92 9.65 -0.82 -17.04
CA TYR A 92 8.94 0.41 -17.42
C TYR A 92 7.48 0.12 -17.84
N GLY A 93 6.54 0.81 -17.20
CA GLY A 93 5.32 1.35 -17.84
C GLY A 93 4.19 0.40 -18.22
N SER A 94 3.22 0.27 -17.31
CA SER A 94 1.93 -0.43 -17.42
C SER A 94 1.17 -0.31 -18.76
N SER A 95 0.61 -1.44 -19.21
CA SER A 95 -0.57 -1.52 -20.10
C SER A 95 -1.26 -2.89 -19.95
N SER A 96 -2.30 -2.92 -19.11
CA SER A 96 -3.41 -3.89 -19.04
C SER A 96 -3.34 -5.20 -19.84
N SER A 97 -3.19 -6.34 -19.14
CA SER A 97 -4.06 -7.54 -19.19
C SER A 97 -3.40 -8.72 -18.43
N GLY A 98 -4.02 -9.26 -17.38
CA GLY A 98 -3.54 -10.46 -16.66
C GLY A 98 -3.92 -11.78 -17.37
N PRO A 99 -3.72 -12.98 -16.77
CA PRO A 99 -2.92 -13.37 -15.58
C PRO A 99 -1.92 -14.53 -15.88
N THR A 100 -0.97 -14.83 -14.98
CA THR A 100 -0.67 -16.18 -14.40
C THR A 100 0.65 -16.16 -13.62
N VAL A 101 0.60 -16.74 -12.42
CA VAL A 101 1.73 -16.98 -11.51
C VAL A 101 2.47 -18.23 -11.98
N SER A 102 3.80 -18.18 -12.13
CA SER A 102 4.71 -19.30 -11.86
C SER A 102 6.18 -18.84 -11.86
N GLU A 103 6.74 -18.91 -10.65
CA GLU A 103 8.11 -19.31 -10.25
C GLU A 103 9.33 -18.90 -11.10
N PHE A 104 10.19 -18.07 -10.48
CA PHE A 104 11.62 -18.04 -10.76
C PHE A 104 12.41 -18.15 -9.45
N VAL A 105 13.39 -19.06 -9.45
CA VAL A 105 14.42 -19.26 -8.42
C VAL A 105 15.76 -18.81 -8.99
N GLY A 106 16.52 -18.02 -8.20
CA GLY A 106 17.97 -17.75 -8.32
C GLY A 106 18.37 -16.54 -9.20
N ASP A 107 19.32 -15.66 -8.88
CA ASP A 107 20.33 -15.60 -7.80
C ASP A 107 20.78 -14.13 -7.58
N ARG A 108 21.50 -13.92 -6.47
CA ARG A 108 21.63 -12.74 -5.60
C ARG A 108 22.47 -11.56 -6.11
N THR A 109 21.97 -10.37 -5.83
CA THR A 109 22.76 -9.28 -5.22
C THR A 109 22.19 -9.02 -3.83
N GLU A 110 23.06 -9.05 -2.81
CA GLU A 110 22.74 -9.10 -1.39
C GLU A 110 22.03 -7.84 -0.86
N VAL A 111 20.71 -7.78 -1.04
CA VAL A 111 19.80 -7.28 -0.01
C VAL A 111 18.69 -8.33 0.05
N ASP A 112 18.71 -9.12 1.11
CA ASP A 112 17.84 -10.27 1.34
C ASP A 112 16.37 -9.91 1.09
N VAL A 113 15.66 -10.82 0.42
CA VAL A 113 14.22 -10.75 0.20
C VAL A 113 13.55 -10.87 1.57
N GLY A 114 12.77 -9.86 1.93
CA GLY A 114 11.99 -9.79 3.17
C GLY A 114 12.55 -8.76 4.15
N VAL A 115 11.70 -7.82 4.55
CA VAL A 115 11.93 -6.93 5.71
C VAL A 115 10.75 -7.11 6.66
N GLY A 116 10.49 -8.34 7.04
CA GLY A 116 9.50 -8.76 8.02
C GLY A 116 10.11 -9.10 9.39
N THR A 117 9.27 -9.68 10.26
CA THR A 117 9.68 -10.07 11.61
C THR A 117 10.84 -11.07 11.62
N VAL A 118 10.95 -11.90 10.57
CA VAL A 118 12.06 -12.86 10.38
C VAL A 118 13.38 -12.12 10.28
N GLU A 119 13.45 -11.03 9.52
CA GLU A 119 14.69 -10.28 9.32
C GLU A 119 15.04 -9.40 10.52
N MET A 120 14.07 -8.89 11.27
CA MET A 120 14.34 -8.28 12.58
C MET A 120 14.95 -9.29 13.56
N VAL A 121 14.40 -10.51 13.59
CA VAL A 121 14.98 -11.61 14.36
C VAL A 121 16.38 -11.91 13.82
N ASN A 122 16.59 -11.98 12.51
CA ASN A 122 17.93 -12.22 11.97
C ASN A 122 18.92 -11.09 12.28
N ASP A 123 18.50 -9.82 12.26
CA ASP A 123 19.33 -8.65 12.56
C ASP A 123 19.87 -8.70 13.98
N ALA A 124 19.02 -9.07 14.95
CA ALA A 124 19.49 -9.26 16.32
C ALA A 124 20.60 -10.32 16.41
N PHE A 125 20.64 -11.29 15.50
CA PHE A 125 21.56 -12.44 15.52
C PHE A 125 22.79 -12.25 14.62
N ARG A 126 22.80 -11.27 13.70
CA ARG A 126 23.87 -11.05 12.69
C ARG A 126 24.99 -10.10 13.14
N GLU A 127 25.31 -10.05 14.43
CA GLU A 127 26.33 -9.20 15.08
C GLU A 127 25.87 -7.82 15.57
N ASN A 128 26.10 -7.59 16.87
CA ASN A 128 26.43 -6.28 17.40
C ASN A 128 27.73 -5.83 16.73
N VAL A 129 27.67 -5.05 15.66
CA VAL A 129 28.86 -4.42 15.10
C VAL A 129 29.26 -3.27 16.01
N HIS A 130 30.26 -3.53 16.84
CA HIS A 130 31.03 -2.51 17.52
C HIS A 130 31.94 -1.83 16.50
N TYR A 131 31.73 -0.57 16.11
CA TYR A 131 32.84 0.28 15.63
C TYR A 131 32.59 1.79 15.80
N GLY A 132 33.38 2.37 16.70
CA GLY A 132 34.27 3.51 16.40
C GLY A 132 33.65 4.82 15.91
N SER A 133 33.22 5.66 16.83
CA SER A 133 33.44 7.12 16.70
C SER A 133 33.76 7.70 18.08
N GLU A 134 34.69 8.64 18.11
CA GLU A 134 35.29 9.25 19.32
C GLU A 134 34.35 10.22 20.06
N GLU A 135 33.06 9.91 20.16
CA GLU A 135 32.11 10.72 20.93
C GLU A 135 31.22 9.83 21.81
N ARG A 136 31.73 9.43 22.97
CA ARG A 136 30.99 8.65 23.98
C ARG A 136 29.83 9.41 24.66
N ASP A 137 29.60 10.67 24.33
CA ASP A 137 28.66 11.55 25.05
C ASP A 137 27.25 11.63 24.43
N ARG A 138 26.96 10.93 23.33
CA ARG A 138 25.66 11.02 22.62
C ARG A 138 24.84 9.72 22.51
N PHE A 139 25.30 8.65 23.16
CA PHE A 139 24.63 7.36 23.15
C PHE A 139 23.77 7.18 24.40
N GLU A 140 22.51 6.80 24.19
CA GLU A 140 21.57 6.54 25.26
C GLU A 140 21.28 5.05 25.39
N GLU A 141 21.05 4.58 26.60
CA GLU A 141 20.52 3.22 26.79
C GLU A 141 19.10 3.12 26.20
N PRO A 142 18.73 1.98 25.61
CA PRO A 142 17.36 1.78 25.11
C PRO A 142 16.32 2.03 26.20
N ASP A 143 15.22 2.68 25.84
CA ASP A 143 14.07 2.82 26.73
C ASP A 143 13.58 1.46 27.28
N LEU A 144 12.86 1.45 28.40
CA LEU A 144 12.41 0.22 29.06
C LEU A 144 11.71 -0.77 28.13
N GLU A 145 10.91 -0.29 27.17
CA GLU A 145 10.20 -1.14 26.22
C GLU A 145 11.16 -1.71 25.17
N ALA A 146 12.03 -0.87 24.60
CA ALA A 146 13.06 -1.31 23.67
C ALA A 146 14.05 -2.29 24.33
N GLY A 147 14.50 -2.01 25.56
CA GLY A 147 15.38 -2.88 26.34
C GLY A 147 14.75 -4.24 26.64
N ARG A 148 13.45 -4.30 26.97
CA ARG A 148 12.72 -5.58 27.11
C ARG A 148 12.66 -6.34 25.79
N PHE A 149 12.40 -5.64 24.69
CA PHE A 149 12.36 -6.25 23.37
C PHE A 149 13.72 -6.82 22.96
N PHE A 150 14.80 -6.05 23.11
CA PHE A 150 16.16 -6.52 22.84
C PHE A 150 16.56 -7.66 23.76
N GLY A 151 16.25 -7.58 25.06
CA GLY A 151 16.50 -8.65 26.01
C GLY A 151 15.78 -9.96 25.67
N MET A 152 14.55 -9.88 25.14
CA MET A 152 13.84 -11.05 24.63
C MET A 152 14.50 -11.61 23.36
N LEU A 153 14.93 -10.75 22.42
CA LEU A 153 15.65 -11.19 21.23
C LEU A 153 16.99 -11.84 21.60
N ASP A 154 17.70 -11.30 22.59
CA ASP A 154 18.94 -11.85 23.13
C ASP A 154 18.71 -13.18 23.84
N ALA A 155 17.66 -13.31 24.65
CA ALA A 155 17.27 -14.58 25.25
C ALA A 155 16.96 -15.64 24.19
N ALA A 156 16.45 -15.21 23.03
CA ALA A 156 16.18 -16.06 21.89
C ALA A 156 17.44 -16.42 21.07
N LYS A 157 18.62 -15.87 21.37
CA LYS A 157 19.90 -16.21 20.70
C LYS A 157 20.45 -17.58 21.07
N GLN A 158 19.83 -18.27 22.02
CA GLN A 158 20.24 -19.62 22.36
C GLN A 158 20.17 -20.53 21.12
N PRO A 159 21.24 -21.28 20.83
CA PRO A 159 21.25 -22.18 19.69
C PRO A 159 20.17 -23.25 19.89
N LEU A 160 19.58 -23.71 18.78
CA LEU A 160 18.52 -24.72 18.81
C LEU A 160 18.96 -26.01 19.55
N TYR A 161 20.24 -26.35 19.46
CA TYR A 161 20.92 -27.42 20.19
C TYR A 161 22.43 -27.14 20.20
N LYS A 162 23.20 -27.85 21.02
CA LYS A 162 24.66 -27.64 21.13
C LYS A 162 25.36 -27.96 19.79
N GLY A 163 26.13 -27.00 19.27
CA GLY A 163 26.84 -27.14 17.99
C GLY A 163 25.95 -26.90 16.75
N CYS A 164 24.73 -26.39 16.94
CA CYS A 164 23.90 -25.93 15.83
C CYS A 164 24.57 -24.78 15.06
N ARG A 165 24.32 -24.70 13.76
CA ARG A 165 24.82 -23.62 12.91
C ARG A 165 24.31 -22.27 13.43
N GLU A 166 25.18 -21.26 13.37
CA GLU A 166 24.84 -19.89 13.75
C GLU A 166 23.58 -19.38 13.03
N GLY A 167 22.73 -18.64 13.75
CA GLY A 167 21.45 -18.10 13.26
C GLY A 167 20.25 -19.05 13.39
N HIS A 168 20.45 -20.28 13.88
CA HIS A 168 19.36 -21.22 14.17
C HIS A 168 19.03 -21.27 15.67
N SER A 169 17.85 -20.76 16.00
CA SER A 169 17.32 -20.70 17.37
C SER A 169 15.84 -21.03 17.40
N PRO A 170 15.23 -21.24 18.58
CA PRO A 170 13.80 -21.49 18.70
C PRO A 170 12.95 -20.41 18.04
N LEU A 171 13.30 -19.13 18.22
CA LEU A 171 12.57 -18.00 17.66
C LEU A 171 12.75 -17.86 16.14
N SER A 172 13.97 -18.07 15.63
CA SER A 172 14.26 -18.10 14.19
C SER A 172 13.48 -19.23 13.50
N SER A 173 13.49 -20.44 14.09
CA SER A 173 12.73 -21.59 13.61
C SER A 173 11.21 -21.36 13.67
N ALA A 174 10.69 -20.83 14.80
CA ALA A 174 9.28 -20.51 14.95
C ALA A 174 8.80 -19.50 13.90
N THR A 175 9.58 -18.43 13.66
CA THR A 175 9.21 -17.41 12.69
C THR A 175 9.24 -17.96 11.26
N ARG A 176 10.22 -18.81 10.91
CA ARG A 176 10.27 -19.49 9.60
C ARG A 176 9.09 -20.46 9.41
N LEU A 177 8.74 -21.24 10.43
CA LEU A 177 7.58 -22.13 10.40
C LEU A 177 6.28 -21.34 10.19
N MET A 178 6.12 -20.18 10.83
CA MET A 178 4.96 -19.30 10.61
C MET A 178 4.90 -18.75 9.17
N THR A 179 6.05 -18.39 8.59
CA THR A 179 6.13 -17.96 7.19
C THR A 179 5.72 -19.09 6.26
N ILE A 180 6.29 -20.29 6.41
CA ILE A 180 5.95 -21.47 5.61
C ILE A 180 4.46 -21.80 5.74
N LYS A 181 3.92 -21.81 6.96
CA LYS A 181 2.50 -22.05 7.22
C LYS A 181 1.63 -21.06 6.44
N THR A 182 1.97 -19.78 6.49
CA THR A 182 1.22 -18.70 5.84
C THR A 182 1.32 -18.79 4.32
N ASP A 183 2.52 -18.93 3.78
CA ASP A 183 2.78 -18.91 2.33
C ASP A 183 2.21 -20.13 1.62
N HIS A 184 2.18 -21.28 2.31
CA HIS A 184 1.65 -22.53 1.77
C HIS A 184 0.26 -22.91 2.32
N ASN A 185 -0.36 -22.03 3.11
CA ASN A 185 -1.67 -22.23 3.71
C ASN A 185 -1.80 -23.58 4.45
N LEU A 186 -0.78 -23.95 5.23
CA LEU A 186 -0.77 -25.18 6.01
C LEU A 186 -1.76 -25.09 7.17
N SER A 187 -2.46 -26.20 7.45
CA SER A 187 -3.33 -26.32 8.61
C SER A 187 -2.51 -26.35 9.91
N GLU A 188 -3.16 -26.08 11.05
CA GLU A 188 -2.49 -26.14 12.35
C GLU A 188 -1.99 -27.56 12.65
N GLU A 189 -2.81 -28.56 12.32
CA GLU A 189 -2.46 -29.98 12.49
C GLU A 189 -1.27 -30.38 11.61
N CYS A 190 -1.15 -29.79 10.42
CA CYS A 190 0.01 -30.02 9.55
C CYS A 190 1.29 -29.43 10.14
N VAL A 191 1.21 -28.24 10.74
CA VAL A 191 2.36 -27.62 11.41
C VAL A 191 2.74 -28.39 12.67
N ASP A 192 1.77 -28.87 13.45
CA ASP A 192 2.03 -29.74 14.60
C ASP A 192 2.78 -31.00 14.17
N ALA A 193 2.28 -31.71 13.15
CA ALA A 193 2.92 -32.92 12.65
C ALA A 193 4.34 -32.69 12.11
N ILE A 194 4.58 -31.57 11.40
CA ILE A 194 5.92 -31.20 10.90
C ILE A 194 6.85 -30.86 12.07
N SER A 195 6.35 -30.12 13.05
CA SER A 195 7.14 -29.65 14.20
C SER A 195 7.55 -30.81 15.10
N ASP A 196 6.62 -31.74 15.37
CA ASP A 196 6.85 -32.96 16.14
C ASP A 196 7.90 -33.86 15.44
N TRP A 197 7.69 -34.14 14.15
CA TRP A 197 8.64 -34.92 13.34
C TRP A 197 10.04 -34.27 13.30
N ALA A 198 10.12 -32.95 13.11
CA ALA A 198 11.40 -32.26 13.06
C ALA A 198 12.10 -32.26 14.44
N LYS A 199 11.35 -32.22 15.54
CA LYS A 199 11.89 -32.26 16.90
C LYS A 199 12.52 -33.62 17.21
N ASP A 200 11.89 -34.70 16.77
CA ASP A 200 12.37 -36.09 16.94
C ASP A 200 13.65 -36.40 16.13
N LEU A 201 13.89 -35.68 15.03
CA LEU A 201 15.10 -35.84 14.21
C LEU A 201 16.34 -35.15 14.80
N LEU A 202 16.14 -34.18 15.68
CA LEU A 202 17.22 -33.40 16.29
C LEU A 202 17.76 -34.08 17.55
N LEU A 203 18.87 -33.57 18.09
CA LEU A 203 19.45 -34.08 19.34
C LEU A 203 18.43 -33.99 20.50
N GLU A 204 18.50 -34.91 21.48
CA GLU A 204 17.51 -35.04 22.56
C GLU A 204 17.29 -33.75 23.38
N ASP A 205 18.28 -32.87 23.46
CA ASP A 205 18.24 -31.60 24.20
C ASP A 205 17.83 -30.38 23.36
N ASN A 206 17.24 -30.59 22.17
CA ASN A 206 16.89 -29.50 21.28
C ASN A 206 15.69 -28.65 21.77
N LEU A 207 15.74 -27.38 21.42
CA LEU A 207 14.77 -26.36 21.80
C LEU A 207 13.76 -26.04 20.67
N LEU A 208 13.59 -26.93 19.69
CA LEU A 208 12.60 -26.73 18.63
C LEU A 208 11.18 -26.76 19.23
N PRO A 209 10.31 -25.79 18.91
CA PRO A 209 8.91 -25.85 19.33
C PRO A 209 8.23 -27.08 18.72
N ALA A 210 7.53 -27.85 19.55
CA ALA A 210 6.91 -29.12 19.17
C ALA A 210 5.52 -28.97 18.54
N SER A 211 4.94 -27.77 18.63
CA SER A 211 3.57 -27.51 18.17
C SER A 211 3.42 -26.09 17.66
N TYR A 212 2.37 -25.88 16.87
CA TYR A 212 1.89 -24.58 16.45
C TYR A 212 1.59 -23.68 17.66
N TYR A 213 1.07 -24.23 18.75
CA TYR A 213 0.85 -23.47 19.99
C TYR A 213 2.17 -22.94 20.58
N GLU A 214 3.22 -23.76 20.64
CA GLU A 214 4.54 -23.32 21.11
C GLU A 214 5.17 -22.30 20.16
N VAL A 215 5.04 -22.52 18.85
CA VAL A 215 5.45 -21.55 17.81
C VAL A 215 4.75 -20.20 18.03
N GLN A 216 3.43 -20.20 18.21
CA GLN A 216 2.66 -18.99 18.47
C GLN A 216 3.09 -18.30 19.77
N LYS A 217 3.35 -19.06 20.83
CA LYS A 217 3.80 -18.52 22.12
C LYS A 217 5.17 -17.84 22.00
N LEU A 218 6.10 -18.41 21.22
CA LEU A 218 7.41 -17.81 20.95
C LEU A 218 7.28 -16.53 20.12
N VAL A 219 6.46 -16.57 19.06
CA VAL A 219 6.26 -15.40 18.16
C VAL A 219 5.42 -14.32 18.82
N ALA A 220 4.56 -14.65 19.78
CA ALA A 220 3.75 -13.67 20.53
C ALA A 220 4.62 -12.63 21.24
N GLY A 221 5.80 -13.02 21.73
CA GLY A 221 6.76 -12.11 22.35
C GLY A 221 7.26 -11.02 21.40
N LEU A 222 7.29 -11.28 20.09
CA LEU A 222 7.72 -10.29 19.10
C LEU A 222 6.85 -9.04 19.15
N GLY A 223 5.58 -9.12 19.55
CA GLY A 223 4.74 -7.95 19.87
C GLY A 223 4.03 -7.33 18.66
N LEU A 224 3.28 -8.13 17.90
CA LEU A 224 2.30 -7.63 16.91
C LEU A 224 0.90 -7.77 17.51
N PRO A 225 0.50 -6.92 18.46
CA PRO A 225 -0.81 -7.04 19.06
C PRO A 225 -1.88 -6.81 18.00
N TYR A 226 -2.97 -7.54 18.14
CA TYR A 226 -4.23 -7.19 17.51
C TYR A 226 -5.32 -7.19 18.58
N LYS A 227 -6.30 -6.34 18.39
CA LYS A 227 -7.49 -6.23 19.22
C LYS A 227 -8.67 -6.72 18.40
N VAL A 228 -9.42 -7.66 18.95
CA VAL A 228 -10.71 -8.07 18.41
C VAL A 228 -11.77 -7.23 19.09
N ILE A 229 -12.46 -6.40 18.31
CA ILE A 229 -13.48 -5.48 18.82
C ILE A 229 -14.83 -5.94 18.32
N ASP A 230 -15.79 -6.09 19.24
CA ASP A 230 -17.15 -6.48 18.87
C ASP A 230 -17.87 -5.30 18.20
N VAL A 231 -18.72 -5.62 17.22
CA VAL A 231 -19.41 -4.64 16.39
C VAL A 231 -20.91 -4.91 16.45
N CYS A 232 -21.70 -3.84 16.46
CA CYS A 232 -23.15 -3.95 16.28
C CYS A 232 -23.48 -4.69 14.96
N ILE A 233 -24.54 -5.51 14.97
CA ILE A 233 -25.03 -6.27 13.81
C ILE A 233 -25.18 -5.39 12.56
N ASP A 234 -25.68 -4.17 12.74
CA ASP A 234 -25.95 -3.20 11.66
C ASP A 234 -24.81 -2.20 11.44
N ASN A 235 -23.61 -2.45 12.00
CA ASN A 235 -22.45 -1.57 11.96
C ASN A 235 -22.73 -0.16 12.55
N CYS A 236 -23.63 -0.05 13.54
CA CYS A 236 -23.96 1.24 14.14
C CYS A 236 -22.87 1.79 15.07
N MET A 237 -22.16 0.90 15.75
CA MET A 237 -21.16 1.25 16.76
C MET A 237 -20.20 0.08 16.99
N LEU A 238 -19.05 0.41 17.57
CA LEU A 238 -18.15 -0.56 18.19
C LEU A 238 -18.51 -0.69 19.68
N TYR A 239 -18.41 -1.89 20.23
CA TYR A 239 -18.41 -2.10 21.68
C TYR A 239 -16.98 -1.84 22.20
N TRP A 240 -16.63 -0.56 22.27
CA TRP A 240 -15.26 -0.10 22.52
C TRP A 240 -15.27 1.13 23.44
N ARG A 241 -14.27 1.24 24.32
CA ARG A 241 -14.16 2.29 25.35
C ARG A 241 -15.43 2.40 26.19
N GLU A 242 -16.11 3.54 26.16
CA GLU A 242 -17.31 3.82 26.96
C GLU A 242 -18.45 2.81 26.72
N ASP A 243 -18.46 2.18 25.54
CA ASP A 243 -19.47 1.21 25.14
C ASP A 243 -19.02 -0.26 25.30
N GLU A 244 -17.82 -0.52 25.83
CA GLU A 244 -17.21 -1.85 25.94
C GLU A 244 -18.07 -2.84 26.76
N ASN A 245 -18.74 -2.35 27.81
CA ASN A 245 -19.54 -3.19 28.71
C ASN A 245 -21.01 -3.30 28.30
N ARG A 246 -21.41 -2.73 27.15
CA ARG A 246 -22.81 -2.82 26.70
C ARG A 246 -23.11 -4.20 26.12
N ASN A 247 -24.32 -4.66 26.40
CA ASN A 247 -24.89 -5.90 25.85
C ASN A 247 -25.85 -5.65 24.68
N SER A 248 -26.20 -4.39 24.41
CA SER A 248 -27.06 -3.99 23.29
C SER A 248 -26.58 -2.68 22.66
N CYS A 249 -26.86 -2.50 21.37
CA CYS A 249 -26.49 -1.31 20.63
C CYS A 249 -27.23 -0.08 21.16
N ARG A 250 -26.52 1.03 21.40
CA ARG A 250 -27.12 2.28 21.88
C ARG A 250 -28.07 2.93 20.86
N PHE A 251 -27.86 2.66 19.57
CA PHE A 251 -28.62 3.21 18.45
C PHE A 251 -29.80 2.31 18.06
N CYS A 252 -29.54 1.11 17.52
CA CYS A 252 -30.58 0.22 17.00
C CYS A 252 -31.14 -0.77 18.04
N ARG A 253 -30.65 -0.75 19.29
CA ARG A 253 -31.08 -1.62 20.41
C ARG A 253 -30.89 -3.13 20.21
N LYS A 254 -30.39 -3.58 19.05
CA LYS A 254 -30.08 -4.99 18.79
C LYS A 254 -29.04 -5.55 19.77
N PRO A 255 -29.12 -6.84 20.11
CA PRO A 255 -28.19 -7.48 21.04
C PRO A 255 -26.78 -7.58 20.45
N ARG A 256 -25.78 -7.56 21.35
CA ARG A 256 -24.37 -7.79 21.02
C ARG A 256 -24.09 -9.27 20.72
N TYR A 257 -24.67 -10.15 21.54
CA TYR A 257 -24.39 -11.59 21.55
C TYR A 257 -25.54 -12.39 20.96
N ARG A 258 -25.21 -13.52 20.35
CA ARG A 258 -26.15 -14.52 19.86
C ARG A 258 -26.76 -15.28 21.03
N ASP A 259 -28.01 -15.68 20.89
CA ASP A 259 -28.65 -16.61 21.81
C ASP A 259 -28.06 -18.00 21.63
N THR A 260 -27.13 -18.39 22.51
CA THR A 260 -26.46 -19.69 22.51
C THR A 260 -26.63 -20.38 23.84
N SER A 261 -26.81 -21.71 23.84
CA SER A 261 -26.85 -22.54 25.05
C SER A 261 -25.49 -22.71 25.74
N GLY A 262 -24.42 -22.21 25.13
CA GLY A 262 -23.06 -22.24 25.68
C GLY A 262 -22.84 -21.19 26.77
N ARG A 263 -21.89 -21.45 27.67
CA ARG A 263 -21.51 -20.52 28.76
C ARG A 263 -20.77 -19.27 28.29
N VAL A 264 -20.20 -19.29 27.10
CA VAL A 264 -19.39 -18.19 26.54
C VAL A 264 -20.25 -17.39 25.55
N PRO A 265 -20.52 -16.10 25.80
CA PRO A 265 -21.26 -15.25 24.87
C PRO A 265 -20.53 -15.12 23.53
N ILE A 266 -21.24 -15.38 22.43
CA ILE A 266 -20.69 -15.26 21.07
C ILE A 266 -21.25 -13.98 20.44
N PRO A 267 -20.41 -12.96 20.15
CA PRO A 267 -20.87 -11.73 19.51
C PRO A 267 -21.32 -11.98 18.08
N TYR A 268 -22.27 -11.18 17.60
CA TYR A 268 -22.75 -11.30 16.23
C TYR A 268 -21.70 -10.95 15.19
N LYS A 269 -20.92 -9.89 15.44
CA LYS A 269 -19.92 -9.33 14.53
C LYS A 269 -18.70 -8.83 15.29
N ARG A 270 -17.55 -8.89 14.63
CA ARG A 270 -16.25 -8.46 15.14
C ARG A 270 -15.51 -7.68 14.07
N MET A 271 -14.52 -6.89 14.47
CA MET A 271 -13.48 -6.37 13.59
C MET A 271 -12.12 -6.66 14.23
N TRP A 272 -11.06 -6.65 13.42
CA TRP A 272 -9.70 -6.71 13.93
C TRP A 272 -9.05 -5.36 13.74
N TYR A 273 -8.46 -4.86 14.82
CA TYR A 273 -7.67 -3.66 14.83
C TYR A 273 -6.25 -4.01 15.24
N LEU A 274 -5.30 -3.70 14.37
CA LEU A 274 -3.89 -3.87 14.58
C LEU A 274 -3.34 -2.46 14.86
N PRO A 275 -2.86 -2.15 16.09
CA PRO A 275 -2.27 -0.85 16.39
C PRO A 275 -1.03 -0.57 15.54
N ILE A 276 -0.80 0.69 15.18
CA ILE A 276 0.34 1.09 14.35
C ILE A 276 1.57 1.50 15.17
N THR A 277 1.39 1.93 16.43
CA THR A 277 2.47 2.48 17.27
C THR A 277 3.64 1.51 17.41
N ASP A 278 3.37 0.28 17.86
CA ASP A 278 4.43 -0.73 18.05
C ASP A 278 5.14 -1.08 16.73
N ARG A 279 4.38 -1.10 15.63
CA ARG A 279 4.90 -1.36 14.28
C ARG A 279 5.82 -0.25 13.79
N LEU A 280 5.50 1.00 14.08
CA LEU A 280 6.37 2.14 13.80
C LEU A 280 7.64 2.11 14.65
N LYS A 281 7.52 1.85 15.96
CA LYS A 281 8.70 1.69 16.85
C LYS A 281 9.65 0.61 16.34
N ARG A 282 9.12 -0.49 15.80
CA ARG A 282 9.92 -1.58 15.23
C ARG A 282 10.77 -1.16 14.04
N LEU A 283 10.30 -0.23 13.20
CA LEU A 283 11.10 0.29 12.10
C LEU A 283 12.35 1.02 12.61
N TYR A 284 12.30 1.60 13.81
CA TYR A 284 13.47 2.21 14.47
C TYR A 284 14.33 1.22 15.26
N ARG A 285 13.82 0.02 15.56
CA ARG A 285 14.55 -1.04 16.28
C ARG A 285 15.34 -2.00 15.38
N SER A 286 15.13 -1.95 14.06
CA SER A 286 15.92 -2.72 13.09
C SER A 286 16.97 -1.85 12.42
N GLN A 287 18.21 -2.35 12.38
CA GLN A 287 19.34 -1.68 11.75
C GLN A 287 19.11 -1.44 10.25
N ARG A 288 18.30 -2.28 9.58
CA ARG A 288 18.00 -2.16 8.14
C ARG A 288 17.03 -1.02 7.82
N THR A 289 16.15 -0.68 8.75
CA THR A 289 15.06 0.26 8.50
C THR A 289 15.26 1.59 9.22
N ALA A 290 15.97 1.61 10.34
CA ALA A 290 16.07 2.79 11.20
C ALA A 290 16.68 4.01 10.48
N GLU A 291 17.78 3.82 9.74
CA GLU A 291 18.37 4.89 8.93
C GLU A 291 17.43 5.32 7.79
N ALA A 292 16.80 4.36 7.11
CA ALA A 292 15.86 4.62 6.03
C ALA A 292 14.62 5.41 6.48
N MET A 293 14.23 5.34 7.75
CA MET A 293 13.12 6.12 8.31
C MET A 293 13.42 7.62 8.44
N ARG A 294 14.67 8.05 8.32
CA ARG A 294 15.06 9.47 8.26
C ARG A 294 15.26 9.99 6.84
N TRP A 295 15.21 9.09 5.85
CA TRP A 295 15.54 9.40 4.45
C TRP A 295 14.76 10.60 3.91
N HIS A 296 13.46 10.71 4.21
CA HIS A 296 12.59 11.81 3.76
C HIS A 296 13.14 13.22 4.12
N GLY A 297 13.87 13.35 5.22
CA GLY A 297 14.41 14.62 5.71
C GLY A 297 15.90 14.82 5.40
N GLU A 298 16.57 13.79 4.87
CA GLU A 298 18.01 13.77 4.59
C GLU A 298 18.33 13.75 3.09
N HIS A 299 17.37 13.32 2.24
CA HIS A 299 17.57 13.34 0.80
C HIS A 299 17.57 14.77 0.24
N ARG A 300 18.20 14.94 -0.92
CA ARG A 300 18.15 16.18 -1.71
C ARG A 300 17.30 15.96 -2.94
N ARG A 301 16.61 17.02 -3.37
CA ARG A 301 15.76 17.01 -4.55
C ARG A 301 16.57 17.48 -5.77
N ASP A 302 16.61 16.65 -6.82
CA ASP A 302 17.25 16.97 -8.10
C ASP A 302 16.22 17.40 -9.17
N GLY A 303 15.34 18.34 -8.80
CA GLY A 303 14.37 18.94 -9.73
C GLY A 303 12.97 18.32 -9.68
N ASP A 304 12.77 17.08 -10.11
CA ASP A 304 11.44 16.46 -10.21
C ASP A 304 10.89 15.94 -8.86
N ILE A 305 9.59 15.67 -8.79
CA ILE A 305 8.96 15.02 -7.62
C ILE A 305 9.18 13.52 -7.78
N THR A 306 9.92 12.92 -6.84
CA THR A 306 10.24 11.47 -6.86
C THR A 306 9.67 10.73 -5.65
N HIS A 307 9.25 11.49 -4.64
CA HIS A 307 8.70 10.96 -3.40
C HIS A 307 7.67 11.94 -2.81
N PRO A 308 6.66 11.49 -2.02
CA PRO A 308 5.68 12.41 -1.47
C PRO A 308 6.22 13.53 -0.57
N SER A 309 7.41 13.36 0.03
CA SER A 309 8.11 14.45 0.75
C SER A 309 8.54 15.61 -0.15
N ASP A 310 8.66 15.38 -1.47
CA ASP A 310 8.94 16.44 -2.44
C ASP A 310 7.72 17.34 -2.71
N ALA A 311 6.51 16.89 -2.35
CA ALA A 311 5.26 17.57 -2.67
C ALA A 311 5.08 18.87 -1.86
N GLU A 312 4.36 19.84 -2.45
CA GLU A 312 4.05 21.11 -1.78
C GLU A 312 3.22 20.90 -0.51
N ALA A 313 2.32 19.90 -0.51
CA ALA A 313 1.52 19.49 0.66
C ALA A 313 2.39 19.21 1.89
N TRP A 314 3.45 18.43 1.69
CA TRP A 314 4.37 18.04 2.75
C TRP A 314 5.18 19.23 3.27
N LYS A 315 5.69 20.06 2.35
CA LYS A 315 6.46 21.26 2.68
C LYS A 315 5.62 22.29 3.43
N HIS A 316 4.37 22.48 3.00
CA HIS A 316 3.41 23.34 3.70
C HIS A 316 3.14 22.83 5.11
N PHE A 317 2.87 21.53 5.27
CA PHE A 317 2.72 20.92 6.59
C PHE A 317 3.94 21.18 7.49
N GLN A 318 5.15 20.97 6.97
CA GLN A 318 6.38 21.24 7.73
C GLN A 318 6.51 22.72 8.13
N SER A 319 6.04 23.65 7.30
CA SER A 319 6.05 25.08 7.60
C SER A 319 5.05 25.47 8.70
N LEU A 320 3.90 24.78 8.78
CA LEU A 320 2.89 25.00 9.82
C LEU A 320 3.30 24.37 11.16
N TYR A 321 3.98 23.23 11.11
CA TYR A 321 4.37 22.45 12.27
C TYR A 321 5.89 22.26 12.32
N PRO A 322 6.69 23.34 12.47
CA PRO A 322 8.15 23.27 12.45
C PRO A 322 8.69 22.39 13.59
N ASP A 323 8.06 22.40 14.76
CA ASP A 323 8.44 21.55 15.90
C ASP A 323 8.28 20.05 15.59
N PHE A 324 7.26 19.68 14.81
CA PHE A 324 7.09 18.31 14.34
C PHE A 324 8.14 17.96 13.29
N ALA A 325 8.38 18.87 12.34
CA ALA A 325 9.33 18.66 11.24
C ALA A 325 10.80 18.63 11.69
N TYR A 326 11.12 19.34 12.78
CA TYR A 326 12.46 19.40 13.36
C TYR A 326 12.95 18.01 13.78
N GLU A 327 12.08 17.22 14.41
CA GLU A 327 12.35 15.83 14.73
C GLU A 327 12.11 14.96 13.48
N ARG A 328 13.17 14.72 12.71
CA ARG A 328 13.14 13.95 11.46
C ARG A 328 12.66 12.51 11.63
N ARG A 329 12.72 11.97 12.84
CA ARG A 329 12.22 10.63 13.17
C ARG A 329 10.70 10.60 13.39
N ASN A 330 10.01 11.74 13.37
CA ASN A 330 8.55 11.76 13.32
C ASN A 330 8.04 11.18 12.00
N VAL A 331 6.87 10.54 12.07
CA VAL A 331 6.37 9.68 10.99
C VAL A 331 5.23 10.34 10.22
N TYR A 332 5.34 10.31 8.90
CA TYR A 332 4.30 10.75 7.97
C TYR A 332 3.63 9.53 7.35
N LEU A 333 2.31 9.48 7.44
CA LEU A 333 1.51 8.31 7.07
C LEU A 333 0.59 8.62 5.90
N GLY A 334 0.39 7.64 5.03
CA GLY A 334 -0.73 7.55 4.10
C GLY A 334 -1.69 6.46 4.52
N LEU A 335 -2.98 6.63 4.22
CA LEU A 335 -3.99 5.60 4.44
C LEU A 335 -4.61 5.19 3.11
N SER A 336 -4.85 3.91 2.91
CA SER A 336 -5.61 3.40 1.77
C SER A 336 -6.62 2.35 2.20
N THR A 337 -7.72 2.25 1.46
CA THR A 337 -8.76 1.27 1.73
C THR A 337 -9.53 0.95 0.45
N ASP A 338 -9.82 -0.33 0.25
CA ASP A 338 -10.69 -0.82 -0.83
C ASP A 338 -11.32 -2.15 -0.41
N GLY A 339 -12.45 -2.52 -1.00
CA GLY A 339 -13.11 -3.80 -0.78
C GLY A 339 -12.50 -4.88 -1.66
N PHE A 340 -12.13 -6.02 -1.07
CA PHE A 340 -11.66 -7.17 -1.86
C PHE A 340 -12.36 -8.47 -1.47
N ASN A 341 -12.47 -9.39 -2.42
CA ASN A 341 -12.99 -10.74 -2.16
C ASN A 341 -11.81 -11.72 -1.96
N PRO A 342 -11.52 -12.15 -0.72
CA PRO A 342 -10.44 -13.10 -0.44
C PRO A 342 -10.65 -14.49 -1.06
N PHE A 343 -11.89 -14.87 -1.41
CA PHE A 343 -12.26 -16.20 -1.88
C PHE A 343 -12.57 -16.25 -3.38
N GLY A 344 -11.89 -15.41 -4.19
CA GLY A 344 -12.17 -15.16 -5.61
C GLY A 344 -12.66 -16.35 -6.47
N LYS A 345 -13.46 -16.04 -7.51
CA LYS A 345 -14.08 -16.93 -8.53
C LYS A 345 -14.99 -18.07 -8.05
N HIS A 346 -14.94 -18.53 -6.79
CA HIS A 346 -15.70 -19.70 -6.32
C HIS A 346 -17.08 -19.38 -5.71
N GLY A 347 -17.74 -18.32 -6.17
CA GLY A 347 -19.21 -18.16 -6.05
C GLY A 347 -19.76 -17.62 -4.72
N ARG A 348 -18.97 -17.52 -3.63
CA ARG A 348 -19.43 -16.82 -2.41
C ARG A 348 -19.13 -15.32 -2.51
N LYS A 349 -20.19 -14.50 -2.45
CA LYS A 349 -20.07 -13.04 -2.31
C LYS A 349 -19.60 -12.72 -0.88
N TYR A 350 -18.30 -12.59 -0.69
CA TYR A 350 -17.71 -12.14 0.57
C TYR A 350 -16.75 -11.00 0.26
N SER A 351 -16.96 -9.84 0.87
CA SER A 351 -16.10 -8.67 0.69
C SER A 351 -15.47 -8.29 2.02
N LEU A 352 -14.14 -8.32 2.09
CA LEU A 352 -13.35 -7.84 3.22
C LEU A 352 -12.92 -6.40 2.94
N TRP A 353 -13.00 -5.53 3.95
CA TRP A 353 -12.48 -4.16 3.88
C TRP A 353 -11.23 -4.01 4.76
N PRO A 354 -10.03 -4.09 4.17
CA PRO A 354 -8.79 -3.70 4.82
C PRO A 354 -8.66 -2.16 4.84
N VAL A 355 -8.10 -1.66 5.94
CA VAL A 355 -7.49 -0.32 6.02
C VAL A 355 -6.00 -0.52 6.16
N ILE A 356 -5.25 0.03 5.22
CA ILE A 356 -3.80 -0.07 5.13
C ILE A 356 -3.21 1.30 5.44
N VAL A 357 -2.18 1.32 6.29
CA VAL A 357 -1.42 2.52 6.64
C VAL A 357 0.00 2.34 6.14
N THR A 358 0.56 3.35 5.49
CA THR A 358 1.89 3.30 4.86
C THR A 358 2.77 4.41 5.43
N PRO A 359 3.97 4.10 5.97
CA PRO A 359 4.93 5.11 6.39
C PRO A 359 5.70 5.66 5.19
N TYR A 360 5.48 6.92 4.86
CA TYR A 360 6.20 7.62 3.79
C TYR A 360 7.57 8.16 4.22
N ASN A 361 8.05 7.80 5.40
CA ASN A 361 9.41 8.14 5.81
C ASN A 361 10.48 7.43 4.96
N LEU A 362 10.13 6.23 4.48
CA LEU A 362 11.03 5.33 3.77
C LEU A 362 11.30 5.80 2.33
N PRO A 363 12.47 5.49 1.76
CA PRO A 363 12.79 5.82 0.37
C PRO A 363 11.84 5.15 -0.64
N PRO A 364 11.75 5.66 -1.89
CA PRO A 364 10.90 5.11 -2.95
C PRO A 364 11.10 3.60 -3.19
N SER A 365 12.31 3.10 -2.99
CA SER A 365 12.65 1.67 -3.14
C SER A 365 12.01 0.78 -2.07
N LEU A 366 11.56 1.36 -0.95
CA LEU A 366 11.02 0.66 0.22
C LEU A 366 9.56 1.01 0.51
N CYS A 367 9.13 2.28 0.41
CA CYS A 367 7.86 2.75 0.99
C CYS A 367 6.60 2.00 0.51
N MET A 368 6.60 1.45 -0.71
CA MET A 368 5.46 0.68 -1.27
C MET A 368 5.67 -0.84 -1.25
N ARG A 369 6.72 -1.36 -0.61
CA ARG A 369 6.90 -2.81 -0.48
C ARG A 369 5.90 -3.39 0.53
N ARG A 370 5.49 -4.64 0.28
CA ARG A 370 4.44 -5.34 1.04
C ARG A 370 4.69 -5.34 2.56
N GLU A 371 5.95 -5.39 2.99
CA GLU A 371 6.32 -5.47 4.39
C GLU A 371 6.08 -4.17 5.17
N PHE A 372 6.00 -3.04 4.46
CA PHE A 372 5.75 -1.72 5.04
C PHE A 372 4.30 -1.24 4.88
N LEU A 373 3.45 -2.05 4.24
CA LEU A 373 2.01 -1.81 4.15
C LEU A 373 1.32 -2.36 5.41
N PHE A 374 1.08 -1.48 6.39
CA PHE A 374 0.50 -1.87 7.67
C PHE A 374 -1.00 -2.06 7.58
N LEU A 375 -1.41 -3.32 7.47
CA LEU A 375 -2.80 -3.72 7.66
C LEU A 375 -3.27 -3.35 9.08
N SER A 376 -4.07 -2.31 9.21
CA SER A 376 -4.41 -1.71 10.50
C SER A 376 -5.83 -2.03 10.94
N ILE A 377 -6.77 -2.15 10.00
CA ILE A 377 -8.14 -2.59 10.32
C ILE A 377 -8.57 -3.65 9.32
N LEU A 378 -9.25 -4.69 9.82
CA LEU A 378 -9.99 -5.65 9.01
C LEU A 378 -11.47 -5.60 9.40
N VAL A 379 -12.29 -5.14 8.46
CA VAL A 379 -13.74 -5.18 8.55
C VAL A 379 -14.26 -6.42 7.82
N PRO A 380 -14.82 -7.42 8.52
CA PRO A 380 -15.32 -8.62 7.86
C PRO A 380 -16.58 -8.34 7.05
N GLY A 381 -16.67 -9.06 5.94
CA GLY A 381 -17.85 -9.14 5.09
C GLY A 381 -19.00 -9.93 5.73
N PRO A 382 -20.03 -10.28 4.93
CA PRO A 382 -20.06 -10.21 3.46
C PRO A 382 -20.38 -8.82 2.91
N ASP A 383 -20.99 -7.94 3.71
CA ASP A 383 -21.53 -6.66 3.26
C ASP A 383 -20.54 -5.51 3.33
N HIS A 384 -20.68 -4.59 2.37
CA HIS A 384 -19.95 -3.34 2.31
C HIS A 384 -20.26 -2.45 3.53
N PRO A 385 -19.25 -1.91 4.24
CA PRO A 385 -19.45 -1.09 5.44
C PRO A 385 -20.19 0.22 5.12
N LYS A 386 -20.06 0.70 3.87
CA LYS A 386 -20.74 1.89 3.33
C LYS A 386 -20.40 3.11 4.19
N ARG A 387 -21.39 3.83 4.70
CA ARG A 387 -21.18 5.02 5.51
C ARG A 387 -20.59 4.67 6.88
N SER A 388 -20.85 3.46 7.38
CA SER A 388 -20.30 2.97 8.65
C SER A 388 -18.78 2.76 8.65
N LEU A 389 -18.03 2.97 7.56
CA LEU A 389 -16.57 2.82 7.57
C LEU A 389 -15.92 3.62 8.71
N ASP A 390 -16.40 4.84 8.97
CA ASP A 390 -15.93 5.71 10.06
C ASP A 390 -16.12 5.09 11.45
N VAL A 391 -17.16 4.26 11.63
CA VAL A 391 -17.35 3.52 12.89
C VAL A 391 -16.15 2.61 13.15
N PHE A 392 -15.63 1.95 12.12
CA PHE A 392 -14.48 1.05 12.22
C PHE A 392 -13.15 1.80 12.33
N LEU A 393 -13.06 3.04 11.83
CA LEU A 393 -11.85 3.86 11.89
C LEU A 393 -11.59 4.45 13.29
N GLN A 394 -12.58 4.46 14.20
CA GLN A 394 -12.45 5.05 15.53
C GLN A 394 -11.19 4.65 16.31
N PRO A 395 -10.78 3.37 16.39
CA PRO A 395 -9.57 2.99 17.12
C PRO A 395 -8.29 3.56 16.49
N LEU A 396 -8.21 3.60 15.15
CA LEU A 396 -7.06 4.15 14.43
C LEU A 396 -6.98 5.67 14.57
N ILE A 397 -8.11 6.38 14.43
CA ILE A 397 -8.16 7.83 14.62
C ILE A 397 -7.73 8.21 16.03
N TYR A 398 -8.22 7.48 17.04
CA TYR A 398 -7.80 7.68 18.42
C TYR A 398 -6.29 7.45 18.62
N GLU A 399 -5.72 6.38 18.05
CA GLU A 399 -4.28 6.15 18.12
C GLU A 399 -3.48 7.27 17.43
N LEU A 400 -3.95 7.77 16.29
CA LEU A 400 -3.33 8.91 15.60
C LEU A 400 -3.40 10.20 16.43
N GLN A 401 -4.51 10.47 17.12
CA GLN A 401 -4.63 11.59 18.06
C GLN A 401 -3.62 11.45 19.20
N MET A 402 -3.48 10.26 19.79
CA MET A 402 -2.50 10.00 20.86
C MET A 402 -1.05 10.19 20.37
N LEU A 403 -0.72 9.66 19.18
CA LEU A 403 0.60 9.84 18.56
C LEU A 403 0.88 11.30 18.22
N TRP A 404 -0.13 12.08 17.88
CA TRP A 404 0.02 13.50 17.62
C TRP A 404 0.21 14.31 18.91
N GLU A 405 -0.66 14.14 19.90
CA GLU A 405 -0.71 14.96 21.12
C GLU A 405 0.40 14.62 22.11
N HIS A 406 0.64 13.32 22.31
CA HIS A 406 1.58 12.83 23.33
C HIS A 406 2.83 12.21 22.73
N GLY A 407 2.74 11.65 21.52
CA GLY A 407 3.79 10.83 20.94
C GLY A 407 3.95 9.49 21.67
N ALA A 408 4.98 8.75 21.29
CA ALA A 408 5.37 7.50 21.94
C ALA A 408 6.89 7.43 22.08
N ALA A 409 7.37 7.09 23.28
CA ALA A 409 8.79 6.83 23.51
C ALA A 409 9.29 5.71 22.58
N ALA A 410 10.32 6.01 21.81
CA ALA A 410 10.93 5.11 20.85
C ALA A 410 12.45 5.23 20.91
N TYR A 411 13.13 4.17 20.49
CA TYR A 411 14.58 4.10 20.41
C TYR A 411 14.99 3.84 18.97
N ASP A 412 15.85 4.71 18.45
CA ASP A 412 16.44 4.58 17.12
C ASP A 412 17.79 3.88 17.25
N VAL A 413 17.85 2.63 16.81
CA VAL A 413 19.05 1.79 16.92
C VAL A 413 20.22 2.31 16.08
N SER A 414 19.94 3.04 15.00
CA SER A 414 20.99 3.52 14.09
C SER A 414 21.76 4.71 14.65
N CYS A 415 21.13 5.56 15.47
CA CYS A 415 21.79 6.65 16.18
C CYS A 415 21.94 6.39 17.69
N GLN A 416 21.39 5.28 18.19
CA GLN A 416 21.38 4.89 19.60
C GLN A 416 20.85 5.99 20.53
N GLN A 417 19.68 6.53 20.18
CA GLN A 417 19.04 7.62 20.94
C GLN A 417 17.57 7.32 21.16
N ASN A 418 17.07 7.67 22.34
CA ASN A 418 15.65 7.72 22.59
C ASN A 418 15.08 9.03 22.04
N PHE A 419 13.82 8.98 21.63
CA PHE A 419 13.08 10.14 21.18
C PHE A 419 11.59 9.92 21.40
N ASN A 420 10.84 11.01 21.38
CA ASN A 420 9.39 10.93 21.42
C ASN A 420 8.84 10.93 19.98
N MET A 421 8.53 9.74 19.47
CA MET A 421 8.01 9.56 18.12
C MET A 421 6.57 10.07 18.04
N ARG A 422 6.33 11.07 17.21
CA ARG A 422 5.00 11.52 16.82
C ARG A 422 4.68 11.03 15.41
N ALA A 423 3.39 10.94 15.08
CA ALA A 423 2.95 10.56 13.74
C ALA A 423 1.82 11.47 13.25
N VAL A 424 1.74 11.63 11.93
CA VAL A 424 0.69 12.39 11.24
C VAL A 424 0.17 11.59 10.05
N LEU A 425 -1.15 11.61 9.86
CA LEU A 425 -1.79 11.13 8.63
C LEU A 425 -1.90 12.28 7.62
N MET A 426 -1.17 12.19 6.51
CA MET A 426 -1.08 13.28 5.53
C MET A 426 -2.23 13.26 4.51
N TRP A 427 -2.59 12.08 4.01
CA TRP A 427 -3.64 11.93 2.98
C TRP A 427 -4.17 10.49 2.91
N THR A 428 -5.25 10.33 2.16
CA THR A 428 -5.93 9.05 1.93
C THR A 428 -5.95 8.70 0.45
N ILE A 429 -5.33 7.60 0.06
CA ILE A 429 -5.34 7.06 -1.30
C ILE A 429 -6.57 6.18 -1.49
N SER A 430 -7.44 6.60 -2.40
CA SER A 430 -8.69 5.90 -2.67
C SER A 430 -9.11 6.03 -4.12
N ASP A 431 -9.72 4.99 -4.68
CA ASP A 431 -10.47 5.14 -5.92
C ASP A 431 -11.74 6.01 -5.69
N PHE A 432 -12.42 6.39 -6.75
CA PHE A 432 -13.55 7.33 -6.62
C PHE A 432 -14.74 6.79 -5.78
N PRO A 433 -15.10 5.49 -5.84
CA PRO A 433 -16.02 4.88 -4.88
C PRO A 433 -15.55 4.95 -3.41
N ALA A 434 -14.32 4.51 -3.11
CA ALA A 434 -13.79 4.53 -1.76
C ALA A 434 -13.64 5.96 -1.22
N TYR A 435 -13.27 6.92 -2.08
CA TYR A 435 -13.24 8.35 -1.77
C TYR A 435 -14.58 8.81 -1.19
N GLY A 436 -15.69 8.36 -1.78
CA GLY A 436 -17.02 8.72 -1.28
C GLY A 436 -17.31 8.19 0.12
N MET A 437 -16.73 7.04 0.47
CA MET A 437 -16.88 6.46 1.81
C MET A 437 -16.07 7.19 2.87
N ILE A 438 -14.87 7.67 2.53
CA ILE A 438 -13.94 8.27 3.49
C ILE A 438 -14.11 9.79 3.63
N SER A 439 -14.43 10.50 2.53
CA SER A 439 -14.53 11.97 2.53
C SER A 439 -15.84 12.49 3.12
N GLY A 440 -16.91 11.68 3.05
CA GLY A 440 -18.28 12.15 3.34
C GLY A 440 -18.95 12.87 2.16
N TRP A 441 -18.29 12.97 1.01
CA TRP A 441 -18.87 13.49 -0.23
C TRP A 441 -19.37 12.35 -1.11
N THR A 442 -20.63 12.40 -1.54
CA THR A 442 -21.20 11.40 -2.44
C THR A 442 -20.56 11.49 -3.82
N THR A 443 -20.04 10.38 -4.34
CA THR A 443 -19.44 10.31 -5.69
C THR A 443 -20.43 9.89 -6.77
N HIS A 444 -21.73 9.86 -6.43
CA HIS A 444 -22.84 9.63 -7.34
C HIS A 444 -23.55 10.94 -7.73
N GLY A 445 -24.23 10.91 -8.88
CA GLY A 445 -25.04 12.03 -9.36
C GLY A 445 -24.23 13.11 -10.09
N ARG A 446 -24.90 14.22 -10.43
CA ARG A 446 -24.31 15.35 -11.19
C ARG A 446 -23.21 16.09 -10.40
N LEU A 447 -23.35 16.13 -9.08
CA LEU A 447 -22.46 16.83 -8.15
C LEU A 447 -21.29 15.95 -7.66
N SER A 448 -20.96 14.86 -8.35
CA SER A 448 -19.98 13.88 -7.87
C SER A 448 -18.58 14.46 -7.66
N CYS A 449 -18.19 15.49 -8.40
CA CYS A 449 -16.88 16.13 -8.29
C CYS A 449 -16.79 17.00 -7.03
N PRO A 450 -15.94 16.66 -6.04
CA PRO A 450 -15.80 17.45 -4.81
C PRO A 450 -15.12 18.81 -5.04
N TYR A 451 -14.41 18.98 -6.16
CA TYR A 451 -13.76 20.24 -6.55
C TYR A 451 -14.73 21.20 -7.23
N CYS A 452 -15.49 20.71 -8.21
CA CYS A 452 -16.43 21.56 -8.93
C CYS A 452 -17.69 21.84 -8.10
N GLN A 453 -18.05 20.95 -7.17
CA GLN A 453 -19.28 21.01 -6.38
C GLN A 453 -20.51 21.34 -7.23
N ASP A 454 -21.28 22.36 -6.87
CA ASP A 454 -22.45 22.88 -7.58
C ASP A 454 -22.09 23.72 -8.82
N ASN A 455 -20.86 24.24 -8.90
CA ASN A 455 -20.28 24.95 -10.07
C ASN A 455 -19.87 24.00 -11.22
N THR A 456 -20.50 22.82 -11.30
CA THR A 456 -20.24 21.82 -12.33
C THR A 456 -21.09 22.05 -13.58
N ASP A 457 -20.44 22.07 -14.74
CA ASP A 457 -21.09 22.10 -16.06
C ASP A 457 -21.62 20.72 -16.51
N ALA A 458 -21.65 19.75 -15.59
CA ALA A 458 -22.11 18.41 -15.88
C ALA A 458 -23.58 18.40 -16.32
N PHE A 459 -23.87 17.60 -17.33
CA PHE A 459 -25.20 17.48 -17.91
C PHE A 459 -25.64 16.03 -17.97
N GLN A 460 -26.95 15.80 -18.06
CA GLN A 460 -27.50 14.46 -18.18
C GLN A 460 -27.69 14.08 -19.65
N LEU A 461 -27.20 12.90 -20.05
CA LEU A 461 -27.42 12.38 -21.39
C LEU A 461 -28.91 12.06 -21.60
N LYS A 462 -29.51 12.57 -22.69
CA LYS A 462 -30.95 12.43 -22.96
C LYS A 462 -31.44 10.98 -22.95
N ASN A 463 -30.72 10.08 -23.61
CA ASN A 463 -31.15 8.69 -23.77
C ASN A 463 -30.70 7.79 -22.62
N GLY A 464 -29.46 7.98 -22.14
CA GLY A 464 -28.88 7.14 -21.10
C GLY A 464 -29.19 7.58 -19.67
N ARG A 465 -29.71 8.80 -19.48
CA ARG A 465 -29.97 9.45 -18.18
C ARG A 465 -28.75 9.45 -17.22
N LYS A 466 -27.54 9.24 -17.75
CA LYS A 466 -26.28 9.30 -16.98
C LYS A 466 -25.74 10.72 -16.98
N SER A 467 -25.19 11.13 -15.84
CA SER A 467 -24.40 12.36 -15.74
C SER A 467 -23.14 12.23 -16.61
N CYS A 468 -22.80 13.31 -17.31
CA CYS A 468 -21.67 13.40 -18.22
C CYS A 468 -20.88 14.68 -17.93
N TRP A 469 -19.57 14.54 -17.85
CA TRP A 469 -18.61 15.64 -17.65
C TRP A 469 -17.77 15.90 -18.91
N PHE A 470 -18.21 15.36 -20.06
CA PHE A 470 -17.55 15.61 -21.33
C PHE A 470 -17.56 17.11 -21.61
N ASP A 471 -16.38 17.64 -21.95
CA ASP A 471 -16.20 19.05 -22.30
C ASP A 471 -16.47 20.07 -21.16
N CYS A 472 -16.38 19.61 -19.90
CA CYS A 472 -16.38 20.47 -18.70
C CYS A 472 -14.95 20.88 -18.27
N HIS A 473 -13.92 20.24 -18.82
CA HIS A 473 -12.52 20.42 -18.38
C HIS A 473 -11.79 21.58 -19.09
N ARG A 474 -12.30 22.11 -20.21
CA ARG A 474 -11.61 23.18 -20.96
C ARG A 474 -11.45 24.48 -20.15
N ARG A 475 -12.30 24.71 -19.16
CA ARG A 475 -12.21 25.85 -18.25
C ARG A 475 -10.98 25.82 -17.32
N PHE A 476 -10.22 24.72 -17.29
CA PHE A 476 -8.96 24.62 -16.54
C PHE A 476 -7.71 24.93 -17.38
N LEU A 477 -7.83 25.09 -18.70
CA LEU A 477 -6.72 25.49 -19.57
C LEU A 477 -6.39 26.98 -19.41
N PRO A 478 -5.22 27.50 -19.82
CA PRO A 478 -5.00 28.94 -19.90
C PRO A 478 -6.08 29.67 -20.70
N SER A 479 -6.42 30.91 -20.34
CA SER A 479 -7.55 31.66 -20.92
C SER A 479 -7.42 31.92 -22.43
N ASP A 480 -6.19 31.99 -22.92
CA ASP A 480 -5.81 32.16 -24.32
C ASP A 480 -5.62 30.83 -25.07
N HIS A 481 -5.72 29.69 -24.38
CA HIS A 481 -5.47 28.37 -24.96
C HIS A 481 -6.41 28.08 -26.16
N PRO A 482 -5.90 27.68 -27.35
CA PRO A 482 -6.70 27.52 -28.56
C PRO A 482 -7.92 26.60 -28.41
N TYR A 483 -7.80 25.53 -27.62
CA TYR A 483 -8.89 24.58 -27.36
C TYR A 483 -10.12 25.21 -26.69
N ARG A 484 -9.96 26.28 -25.89
CA ARG A 484 -11.10 27.01 -25.33
C ARG A 484 -12.00 27.63 -26.41
N ARG A 485 -11.42 28.00 -27.56
CA ARG A 485 -12.11 28.62 -28.70
C ARG A 485 -12.51 27.63 -29.78
N SER A 486 -12.03 26.38 -29.70
CA SER A 486 -12.33 25.33 -30.68
C SER A 486 -13.82 24.96 -30.66
N ARG A 487 -14.44 24.99 -31.84
CA ARG A 487 -15.87 24.69 -32.05
C ARG A 487 -16.12 23.32 -32.68
N THR A 488 -15.04 22.61 -33.04
CA THR A 488 -15.08 21.39 -33.87
C THR A 488 -14.44 20.19 -33.19
N LEU A 489 -13.42 20.39 -32.34
CA LEU A 489 -12.71 19.28 -31.67
C LEU A 489 -13.46 18.74 -30.43
N PHE A 490 -14.40 19.50 -29.89
CA PHE A 490 -15.15 19.17 -28.67
C PHE A 490 -16.66 19.23 -28.92
N THR A 491 -17.45 19.70 -27.96
CA THR A 491 -18.89 19.91 -28.18
C THR A 491 -19.08 20.91 -29.31
N LYS A 492 -19.80 20.48 -30.36
CA LYS A 492 -20.03 21.25 -31.57
C LYS A 492 -20.55 22.65 -31.22
N SER A 493 -19.93 23.67 -31.80
CA SER A 493 -20.30 25.08 -31.63
C SER A 493 -20.12 25.67 -30.22
N LYS A 494 -19.55 24.94 -29.26
CA LYS A 494 -19.32 25.43 -27.88
C LYS A 494 -17.92 26.05 -27.73
N LYS A 495 -17.87 27.30 -27.26
CA LYS A 495 -16.65 27.96 -26.75
C LYS A 495 -16.74 28.05 -25.23
N VAL A 496 -15.60 28.05 -24.55
CA VAL A 496 -15.52 28.12 -23.09
C VAL A 496 -14.67 29.32 -22.69
N PHE A 497 -15.28 30.27 -21.99
CA PHE A 497 -14.60 31.47 -21.49
C PHE A 497 -14.52 31.49 -19.96
N ASP A 498 -15.27 30.61 -19.29
CA ASP A 498 -15.32 30.53 -17.84
C ASP A 498 -13.95 30.18 -17.25
N ALA A 499 -13.69 30.76 -16.08
CA ALA A 499 -12.55 30.40 -15.24
C ALA A 499 -12.79 29.04 -14.57
N PRO A 500 -11.74 28.33 -14.12
CA PRO A 500 -11.93 27.15 -13.28
C PRO A 500 -12.76 27.52 -12.04
N PRO A 501 -13.53 26.58 -11.46
CA PRO A 501 -14.19 26.81 -10.18
C PRO A 501 -13.17 27.27 -9.12
N PRO A 502 -13.56 28.17 -8.20
CA PRO A 502 -12.67 28.58 -7.14
C PRO A 502 -12.28 27.37 -6.29
N GLU A 503 -11.02 27.31 -5.87
CA GLU A 503 -10.59 26.33 -4.87
C GLU A 503 -11.23 26.69 -3.54
N ILE A 504 -11.86 25.70 -2.90
CA ILE A 504 -12.54 25.89 -1.62
C ILE A 504 -11.61 25.43 -0.51
N ASP A 505 -11.31 26.36 0.39
CA ASP A 505 -10.45 26.17 1.54
C ASP A 505 -11.13 25.30 2.62
N GLY A 506 -10.36 24.62 3.46
CA GLY A 506 -10.89 23.74 4.51
C GLY A 506 -11.83 24.40 5.52
N TYR A 507 -11.65 25.69 5.85
CA TYR A 507 -12.56 26.41 6.74
C TYR A 507 -13.96 26.51 6.13
N SER A 508 -14.03 26.90 4.86
CA SER A 508 -15.28 26.97 4.09
C SER A 508 -15.96 25.60 3.99
N LEU A 509 -15.20 24.51 3.95
CA LEU A 509 -15.76 23.15 3.97
C LEU A 509 -16.35 22.77 5.32
N LEU A 510 -15.68 23.14 6.41
CA LEU A 510 -16.20 22.95 7.76
C LEU A 510 -17.48 23.76 7.97
N GLU A 511 -17.55 24.98 7.44
CA GLU A 511 -18.79 25.77 7.41
C GLU A 511 -19.88 25.08 6.60
N GLN A 512 -19.60 24.59 5.39
CA GLN A 512 -20.57 23.80 4.61
C GLN A 512 -21.09 22.60 5.40
N LEU A 513 -20.21 21.81 6.01
CA LEU A 513 -20.60 20.63 6.80
C LEU A 513 -21.51 21.00 7.96
N ARG A 514 -21.21 22.10 8.66
CA ARG A 514 -22.04 22.65 9.74
C ARG A 514 -23.39 23.11 9.21
N ASP A 515 -23.38 23.91 8.16
CA ASP A 515 -24.57 24.59 7.63
C ASP A 515 -25.56 23.58 7.01
N PHE A 516 -25.06 22.50 6.40
CA PHE A 516 -25.89 21.41 5.90
C PHE A 516 -26.32 20.41 7.00
N GLY A 517 -25.79 20.52 8.23
CA GLY A 517 -26.11 19.60 9.33
C GLY A 517 -25.55 18.18 9.11
N ALA A 518 -24.35 18.08 8.53
CA ALA A 518 -23.69 16.81 8.32
C ALA A 518 -23.03 16.31 9.62
N ASP A 519 -23.66 15.31 10.26
CA ASP A 519 -23.15 14.74 11.51
C ASP A 519 -22.02 13.73 11.31
N ARG A 520 -21.25 13.51 12.39
CA ARG A 520 -20.24 12.45 12.47
C ARG A 520 -20.94 11.09 12.51
N THR A 521 -20.47 10.16 11.68
CA THR A 521 -21.05 8.81 11.58
C THR A 521 -21.05 8.03 12.92
N PRO A 522 -19.99 8.08 13.75
CA PRO A 522 -20.02 7.46 15.09
C PRO A 522 -21.11 8.01 16.04
N ASP A 523 -21.57 9.24 15.80
CA ASP A 523 -22.53 9.93 16.67
C ASP A 523 -23.99 9.65 16.27
N CYS A 524 -24.23 9.33 15.00
CA CYS A 524 -25.57 9.02 14.47
C CYS A 524 -25.83 7.52 14.19
N GLY A 525 -24.91 6.63 14.59
CA GLY A 525 -25.13 5.19 14.55
C GLY A 525 -24.80 4.52 13.21
N GLY A 526 -23.64 4.83 12.63
CA GLY A 526 -23.15 4.13 11.45
C GLY A 526 -23.80 4.63 10.18
N ASN A 527 -24.60 3.79 9.51
CA ASN A 527 -25.13 4.16 8.21
C ASN A 527 -26.09 5.36 8.22
N GLY A 528 -26.47 5.86 9.40
CA GLY A 528 -27.32 7.03 9.60
C GLY A 528 -28.71 6.81 9.02
N HIS A 529 -29.74 6.88 9.85
CA HIS A 529 -31.12 6.66 9.39
C HIS A 529 -31.71 7.86 8.63
N GLU A 530 -31.10 9.04 8.76
CA GLU A 530 -31.58 10.29 8.18
C GLU A 530 -30.61 10.84 7.13
N ALA A 531 -31.16 11.33 6.03
CA ALA A 531 -30.39 11.94 4.96
C ALA A 531 -30.13 13.40 5.27
N VAL A 532 -28.90 13.87 5.04
CA VAL A 532 -28.54 15.29 5.11
C VAL A 532 -29.40 16.04 4.09
N TYR A 533 -30.12 17.08 4.54
CA TYR A 533 -31.05 17.84 3.72
C TYR A 533 -30.34 18.45 2.50
N GLY A 534 -30.89 18.27 1.29
CA GLY A 534 -30.31 18.84 0.07
C GLY A 534 -29.23 18.00 -0.61
N THR A 535 -28.89 16.82 -0.06
CA THR A 535 -27.94 15.88 -0.68
C THR A 535 -28.42 15.42 -2.06
N GLY A 536 -27.58 15.54 -3.08
CA GLY A 536 -27.88 15.20 -4.47
C GLY A 536 -28.55 16.32 -5.26
N GLU A 537 -29.06 17.35 -4.58
CA GLU A 537 -29.75 18.51 -5.20
C GLU A 537 -28.87 19.77 -5.14
N PHE A 538 -28.47 20.18 -3.93
CA PHE A 538 -27.68 21.39 -3.68
C PHE A 538 -26.21 21.08 -3.39
N HIS A 539 -25.93 19.96 -2.72
CA HIS A 539 -24.58 19.51 -2.38
C HIS A 539 -24.53 17.98 -2.37
N ASN A 540 -23.35 17.40 -2.12
CA ASN A 540 -23.20 15.94 -2.02
C ASN A 540 -22.66 15.44 -0.66
N TRP A 541 -22.49 16.34 0.32
CA TRP A 541 -22.23 15.95 1.71
C TRP A 541 -23.31 15.03 2.27
N HIS A 542 -22.92 13.88 2.81
CA HIS A 542 -23.84 12.94 3.46
C HIS A 542 -23.40 12.53 4.88
N LYS A 543 -22.22 13.00 5.32
CA LYS A 543 -21.69 12.89 6.69
C LYS A 543 -20.50 13.85 6.86
N LYS A 544 -20.16 14.18 8.10
CA LYS A 544 -18.84 14.67 8.47
C LYS A 544 -17.91 13.48 8.69
N SER A 545 -16.84 13.41 7.90
CA SER A 545 -15.83 12.35 8.01
C SER A 545 -15.15 12.36 9.38
N ILE A 546 -14.85 11.18 9.92
CA ILE A 546 -14.07 11.03 11.16
C ILE A 546 -12.64 11.59 11.06
N PHE A 547 -12.09 11.76 9.86
CA PHE A 547 -10.76 12.35 9.68
C PHE A 547 -10.71 13.82 10.16
N TRP A 548 -11.83 14.53 10.19
CA TRP A 548 -11.92 15.88 10.75
C TRP A 548 -11.72 15.93 12.27
N ASP A 549 -11.62 14.79 12.95
CA ASP A 549 -11.25 14.74 14.37
C ASP A 549 -9.73 14.84 14.58
N LEU A 550 -8.93 14.76 13.51
CA LEU A 550 -7.49 14.93 13.56
C LEU A 550 -7.17 16.43 13.58
N PRO A 551 -6.54 16.96 14.64
CA PRO A 551 -6.39 18.41 14.85
C PRO A 551 -5.57 19.10 13.77
N TYR A 552 -4.67 18.37 13.11
CA TYR A 552 -3.82 18.91 12.04
C TYR A 552 -4.47 18.89 10.65
N LEU A 553 -5.65 18.27 10.50
CA LEU A 553 -6.43 18.30 9.24
C LEU A 553 -7.43 19.47 9.18
N GLU A 554 -7.46 20.33 10.20
CA GLU A 554 -8.25 21.57 10.19
C GLU A 554 -7.64 22.65 9.28
N ASP A 555 -6.35 22.54 8.93
CA ASP A 555 -5.69 23.49 8.04
C ASP A 555 -6.26 23.38 6.61
N PRO A 556 -6.63 24.51 5.99
CA PRO A 556 -7.26 24.52 4.68
C PRO A 556 -6.50 23.86 3.55
N PHE A 557 -5.18 23.97 3.52
CA PHE A 557 -4.35 23.40 2.47
C PHE A 557 -4.16 21.90 2.72
N ILE A 558 -3.96 21.49 3.97
CA ILE A 558 -3.87 20.06 4.31
C ILE A 558 -5.23 19.37 4.04
N ALA A 559 -6.34 20.00 4.41
CA ALA A 559 -7.68 19.52 4.14
C ALA A 559 -7.99 19.45 2.63
N ALA A 560 -7.59 20.46 1.85
CA ALA A 560 -7.75 20.47 0.40
C ALA A 560 -6.94 19.34 -0.27
N GLN A 561 -5.72 19.06 0.22
CA GLN A 561 -4.90 17.98 -0.31
C GLN A 561 -5.35 16.60 0.17
N SER A 562 -6.03 16.49 1.32
CA SER A 562 -6.74 15.26 1.70
C SER A 562 -7.89 14.90 0.74
N ARG A 563 -8.32 15.85 -0.12
CA ARG A 563 -9.24 15.60 -1.25
C ARG A 563 -8.52 15.05 -2.49
N CYS A 564 -7.20 15.18 -2.57
CA CYS A 564 -6.38 14.92 -3.74
C CYS A 564 -5.79 13.51 -3.69
N ASP A 565 -6.57 12.50 -4.07
CA ASP A 565 -6.01 11.25 -4.63
C ASP A 565 -6.85 10.76 -5.82
N ALA A 566 -7.09 11.70 -6.74
CA ALA A 566 -7.49 11.39 -8.11
C ALA A 566 -6.85 12.41 -9.08
N ARG A 567 -5.51 12.48 -9.12
CA ARG A 567 -4.78 13.03 -10.26
C ARG A 567 -3.58 12.17 -10.62
#